data_AF-A0A1F2PA43-F1
#
_entry.id   AF-A0A1F2PA43-F1
#
_cell.length_a   1.000
_cell.length_b   1.000
_cell.length_c   1.000
_cell.angle_alpha   90.00
_cell.angle_beta   90.00
_cell.angle_gamma   90.00
#
_symmetry.space_group_name_H-M   'P 1'
#
loop_
_entity.id
_entity.type
_entity.pdbx_description
1 polymer ?
#
loop_
_entity_poly.entity_id
_entity_poly.type
_entity_poly.pdbx_seq_one_letter_code
_entity_poly.pdbx_strand_id
1 'polypeptide(L)'
;MIEGVLIHALVCFEVTLVSFWLAMKMFVKHDPGDQRYLISISFGLFWMLFGISYLCISLYLLSAAYHGADWASATFLYCGFSSFALITAPLAFFIVQILIGNRKISLPASLAFMMIGLIYIILLFRYGVEVSDPGYWSVNFRMHHLLVLMFVYAIYIPAVAMIMALIPFIALKMIPALTKYKIAMSLISLSIVYGFTLLAILHLGDLDGLLFDIMILIGTLVAYVGYFPPECLVEWFRLKDPAIPEFENQQDWGCDEL
;
A
#
# COMPACT_ATOMS: atom_id res chain seq x y z
N MET A 1 11.74 -21.17 18.72
CA MET A 1 12.32 -20.60 17.49
C MET A 1 11.21 -20.36 16.45
N ILE A 2 10.36 -21.35 16.16
CA ILE A 2 9.22 -21.22 15.23
C ILE A 2 8.16 -20.18 15.68
N GLU A 3 7.91 -20.05 16.98
CA GLU A 3 6.84 -19.18 17.52
C GLU A 3 6.98 -17.70 17.11
N GLY A 4 8.18 -17.13 17.12
CA GLY A 4 8.40 -15.73 16.75
C GLY A 4 8.14 -15.49 15.26
N VAL A 5 8.59 -16.39 14.40
CA VAL A 5 8.33 -16.35 12.95
C VAL A 5 6.83 -16.52 12.64
N LEU A 6 6.11 -17.35 13.42
CA LEU A 6 4.66 -17.48 13.26
C LEU A 6 3.90 -16.20 13.63
N ILE A 7 4.32 -15.52 14.70
CA ILE A 7 3.75 -14.21 15.07
C ILE A 7 3.99 -13.20 13.93
N HIS A 8 5.20 -13.18 13.37
CA HIS A 8 5.52 -12.33 12.24
C HIS A 8 4.66 -12.65 11.01
N ALA A 9 4.53 -13.93 10.65
CA ALA A 9 3.67 -14.37 9.55
C ALA A 9 2.21 -13.95 9.75
N LEU A 10 1.71 -13.98 11.00
CA LEU A 10 0.36 -13.55 11.36
C LEU A 10 0.19 -12.04 11.20
N VAL A 11 1.17 -11.23 11.61
CA VAL A 11 1.15 -9.77 11.37
C VAL A 11 1.09 -9.47 9.87
N CYS A 12 1.92 -10.13 9.05
CA CYS A 12 1.87 -9.96 7.60
C CYS A 12 0.52 -10.38 7.02
N PHE A 13 -0.11 -11.43 7.57
CA PHE A 13 -1.42 -11.89 7.15
C PHE A 13 -2.53 -10.87 7.48
N GLU A 14 -2.47 -10.24 8.65
CA GLU A 14 -3.38 -9.14 9.01
C GLU A 14 -3.25 -7.96 8.04
N VAL A 15 -2.01 -7.61 7.64
CA VAL A 15 -1.77 -6.59 6.60
C VAL A 15 -2.47 -6.96 5.30
N THR A 16 -2.40 -8.23 4.88
CA THR A 16 -3.11 -8.73 3.70
C THR A 16 -4.63 -8.56 3.83
N LEU A 17 -5.22 -8.99 4.94
CA LEU A 17 -6.66 -8.92 5.15
C LEU A 17 -7.18 -7.48 5.12
N VAL A 18 -6.52 -6.58 5.86
CA VAL A 18 -6.88 -5.15 5.90
C VAL A 18 -6.75 -4.53 4.51
N SER A 19 -5.67 -4.84 3.79
CA SER A 19 -5.42 -4.28 2.45
C SER A 19 -6.44 -4.76 1.42
N PHE A 20 -6.80 -6.04 1.43
CA PHE A 20 -7.84 -6.59 0.56
C PHE A 20 -9.23 -6.06 0.89
N TRP A 21 -9.56 -5.96 2.17
CA TRP A 21 -10.82 -5.37 2.61
C TRP A 21 -10.95 -3.92 2.15
N LEU A 22 -9.88 -3.14 2.31
CA LEU A 22 -9.79 -1.76 1.85
C LEU A 22 -9.97 -1.65 0.33
N ALA A 23 -9.26 -2.49 -0.43
CA ALA A 23 -9.36 -2.53 -1.89
C ALA A 23 -10.77 -2.90 -2.36
N MET A 24 -11.39 -3.92 -1.77
CA MET A 24 -12.75 -4.35 -2.11
C MET A 24 -13.76 -3.23 -1.88
N LYS A 25 -13.71 -2.55 -0.73
CA LYS A 25 -14.59 -1.40 -0.48
C LYS A 25 -14.39 -0.26 -1.49
N MET A 26 -13.16 -0.03 -1.96
CA MET A 26 -12.90 1.00 -2.97
C MET A 26 -13.44 0.65 -4.35
N PHE A 27 -13.48 -0.63 -4.72
CA PHE A 27 -14.05 -1.08 -5.99
C PHE A 27 -15.57 -0.98 -6.03
N VAL A 28 -16.25 -1.14 -4.89
CA VAL A 28 -17.73 -1.13 -4.80
C VAL A 28 -18.29 0.30 -4.67
N LYS A 29 -17.50 1.26 -4.16
CA LYS A 29 -18.01 2.56 -3.67
C LYS A 29 -18.56 3.52 -4.72
N HIS A 30 -18.10 3.49 -5.98
CA HIS A 30 -18.43 4.52 -6.96
C HIS A 30 -18.99 3.93 -8.25
N ASP A 31 -19.98 4.61 -8.82
CA ASP A 31 -20.52 4.25 -10.13
C ASP A 31 -19.48 4.46 -11.25
N PRO A 32 -19.47 3.61 -12.29
CA PRO A 32 -18.51 3.68 -13.39
C PRO A 32 -18.50 5.02 -14.17
N GLY A 33 -19.54 5.83 -14.00
CA GLY A 33 -19.69 7.13 -14.65
C GLY A 33 -19.01 8.31 -13.94
N ASP A 34 -18.57 8.15 -12.68
CA ASP A 34 -17.95 9.23 -11.90
C ASP A 34 -16.44 9.33 -12.20
N GLN A 35 -15.89 10.55 -12.35
CA GLN A 35 -14.45 10.76 -12.43
C GLN A 35 -13.70 10.27 -11.17
N ARG A 36 -14.37 10.25 -10.01
CA ARG A 36 -13.82 9.73 -8.74
C ARG A 36 -13.66 8.22 -8.75
N TYR A 37 -14.39 7.50 -9.62
CA TYR A 37 -14.30 6.05 -9.78
C TYR A 37 -12.87 5.62 -10.16
N LEU A 38 -12.25 6.30 -11.12
CA LEU A 38 -10.89 5.98 -11.56
C LEU A 38 -9.86 6.19 -10.44
N ILE A 39 -10.02 7.25 -9.64
CA ILE A 39 -9.14 7.52 -8.50
C ILE A 39 -9.31 6.43 -7.43
N SER A 40 -10.57 6.05 -7.14
CA SER A 40 -10.90 4.98 -6.20
C SER A 40 -10.34 3.63 -6.65
N ILE A 41 -10.49 3.27 -7.93
CA ILE A 41 -9.93 2.03 -8.48
C ILE A 41 -8.42 2.02 -8.40
N SER A 42 -7.73 3.09 -8.81
CA SER A 42 -6.26 3.10 -8.75
C SER A 42 -5.76 2.96 -7.32
N PHE A 43 -6.41 3.63 -6.37
CA PHE A 43 -6.06 3.45 -4.96
C PHE A 43 -6.42 2.04 -4.44
N GLY A 44 -7.53 1.45 -4.89
CA GLY A 44 -7.88 0.06 -4.60
C GLY A 44 -6.88 -0.95 -5.19
N LEU A 45 -6.42 -0.74 -6.42
CA LEU A 45 -5.39 -1.55 -7.07
C LEU A 45 -4.04 -1.46 -6.36
N PHE A 46 -3.69 -0.28 -5.83
CA PHE A 46 -2.52 -0.12 -4.98
C PHE A 46 -2.61 -1.05 -3.77
N TRP A 47 -3.70 -1.00 -3.00
CA TRP A 47 -3.88 -1.82 -1.81
C TRP A 47 -4.04 -3.30 -2.12
N MET A 48 -4.64 -3.64 -3.27
CA MET A 48 -4.72 -5.02 -3.74
C MET A 48 -3.32 -5.58 -4.03
N LEU A 49 -2.48 -4.89 -4.80
CA LEU A 49 -1.12 -5.34 -5.09
C LEU A 49 -0.26 -5.39 -3.82
N PHE A 50 -0.46 -4.43 -2.91
CA PHE A 50 0.18 -4.44 -1.59
C PHE A 50 -0.23 -5.65 -0.75
N GLY A 51 -1.53 -5.96 -0.70
CA GLY A 51 -2.05 -7.14 -0.02
C GLY A 51 -1.53 -8.45 -0.60
N ILE A 52 -1.43 -8.56 -1.94
CA ILE A 52 -0.81 -9.72 -2.61
C ILE A 52 0.66 -9.83 -2.20
N SER A 53 1.40 -8.72 -2.16
CA SER A 53 2.80 -8.77 -1.75
C SER A 53 2.99 -9.30 -0.33
N TYR A 54 2.15 -8.84 0.60
CA TYR A 54 2.17 -9.27 2.00
C TYR A 54 1.64 -10.69 2.20
N LEU A 55 0.71 -11.15 1.35
CA LEU A 55 0.25 -12.52 1.36
C LEU A 55 1.40 -13.46 1.03
N CYS A 56 2.17 -13.11 -0.01
CA CYS A 56 3.35 -13.85 -0.39
C CYS A 56 4.43 -13.83 0.71
N ILE A 57 4.67 -12.69 1.37
CA ILE A 57 5.62 -12.61 2.49
C ILE A 57 5.16 -13.50 3.67
N SER A 58 3.87 -13.47 4.01
CA SER A 58 3.29 -14.34 5.05
C SER A 58 3.44 -15.83 4.71
N LEU A 59 3.16 -16.23 3.46
CA LEU A 59 3.37 -17.60 2.99
C LEU A 59 4.85 -18.00 2.96
N TYR A 60 5.75 -17.08 2.61
CA TYR A 60 7.19 -17.29 2.72
C TYR A 60 7.59 -17.58 4.17
N LEU A 61 7.23 -16.73 5.13
CA LEU A 61 7.56 -16.92 6.54
C LEU A 61 7.00 -18.23 7.09
N LEU A 62 5.75 -18.57 6.72
CA LEU A 62 5.11 -19.81 7.13
C LEU A 62 5.81 -21.04 6.54
N SER A 63 6.10 -21.03 5.24
CA SER A 63 6.82 -22.13 4.59
C SER A 63 8.23 -22.30 5.15
N ALA A 64 8.95 -21.20 5.37
CA ALA A 64 10.30 -21.23 5.92
C ALA A 64 10.32 -21.71 7.39
N ALA A 65 9.27 -21.42 8.17
CA ALA A 65 9.15 -21.88 9.54
C ALA A 65 8.95 -23.40 9.67
N TYR A 66 8.22 -24.02 8.74
CA TYR A 66 7.90 -25.46 8.79
C TYR A 66 8.81 -26.35 7.95
N HIS A 67 9.29 -25.84 6.81
CA HIS A 67 10.06 -26.62 5.84
C HIS A 67 11.50 -26.12 5.66
N GLY A 68 11.88 -25.02 6.32
CA GLY A 68 13.18 -24.39 6.12
C GLY A 68 13.23 -23.49 4.87
N ALA A 69 14.36 -22.80 4.71
CA ALA A 69 14.60 -21.83 3.65
C ALA A 69 14.94 -22.50 2.30
N ASP A 70 13.98 -23.24 1.74
CA ASP A 70 14.14 -23.94 0.46
C ASP A 70 13.70 -23.09 -0.74
N TRP A 71 14.04 -23.53 -1.95
CA TRP A 71 13.63 -22.90 -3.22
C TRP A 71 12.11 -22.68 -3.36
N ALA A 72 11.31 -23.54 -2.72
CA ALA A 72 9.85 -23.41 -2.67
C ALA A 72 9.43 -22.16 -1.88
N SER A 73 10.09 -21.89 -0.75
CA SER A 73 9.86 -20.68 0.06
C SER A 73 10.28 -19.41 -0.70
N ALA A 74 11.42 -19.46 -1.41
CA ALA A 74 11.92 -18.34 -2.20
C ALA A 74 10.94 -17.91 -3.32
N THR A 75 10.16 -18.84 -3.87
CA THR A 75 9.14 -18.55 -4.90
C THR A 75 8.11 -17.53 -4.39
N PHE A 76 7.73 -17.62 -3.11
CA PHE A 76 6.83 -16.64 -2.52
C PHE A 76 7.48 -15.25 -2.42
N LEU A 77 8.77 -15.15 -2.08
CA LEU A 77 9.48 -13.86 -2.12
C LEU A 77 9.48 -13.25 -3.53
N TYR A 78 9.75 -14.04 -4.58
CA TYR A 78 9.69 -13.55 -5.97
C TYR A 78 8.31 -13.00 -6.33
N CYS A 79 7.24 -13.71 -5.93
CA CYS A 79 5.87 -13.26 -6.15
C CYS A 79 5.55 -11.97 -5.37
N GLY A 80 6.01 -11.90 -4.12
CA GLY A 80 5.84 -10.74 -3.24
C GLY A 80 6.49 -9.49 -3.80
N PHE A 81 7.79 -9.57 -4.14
CA PHE A 81 8.52 -8.44 -4.72
C PHE A 81 8.06 -8.05 -6.12
N SER A 82 7.58 -9.02 -6.91
CA SER A 82 7.00 -8.71 -8.22
C SER A 82 5.72 -7.91 -8.09
N SER A 83 4.84 -8.31 -7.17
CA SER A 83 3.61 -7.57 -6.87
C SER A 83 3.96 -6.17 -6.36
N PHE A 84 4.93 -6.07 -5.44
CA PHE A 84 5.38 -4.81 -4.88
C PHE A 84 5.94 -3.85 -5.93
N ALA A 85 6.74 -4.34 -6.88
CA ALA A 85 7.31 -3.53 -7.95
C ALA A 85 6.24 -2.82 -8.80
N LEU A 86 5.08 -3.47 -8.99
CA LEU A 86 3.97 -2.93 -9.78
C LEU A 86 3.10 -1.92 -9.03
N ILE A 87 3.22 -1.81 -7.70
CA ILE A 87 2.43 -0.89 -6.86
C ILE A 87 2.63 0.59 -7.24
N THR A 88 3.81 0.94 -7.76
CA THR A 88 4.12 2.32 -8.16
C THR A 88 3.27 2.81 -9.33
N ALA A 89 2.80 1.91 -10.20
CA ALA A 89 1.98 2.27 -11.35
C ALA A 89 0.59 2.83 -10.94
N PRO A 90 -0.24 2.14 -10.12
CA PRO A 90 -1.49 2.70 -9.64
C PRO A 90 -1.28 3.93 -8.73
N LEU A 91 -0.18 3.97 -7.95
CA LEU A 91 0.16 5.14 -7.14
C LEU A 91 0.41 6.37 -8.01
N ALA A 92 1.23 6.24 -9.05
CA ALA A 92 1.54 7.33 -9.96
C ALA A 92 0.27 7.83 -10.69
N PHE A 93 -0.61 6.91 -11.10
CA PHE A 93 -1.91 7.29 -11.67
C PHE A 93 -2.72 8.12 -10.66
N PHE A 94 -2.89 7.61 -9.44
CA PHE A 94 -3.65 8.24 -8.37
C PHE A 94 -3.15 9.67 -8.08
N ILE A 95 -1.85 9.84 -7.88
CA ILE A 95 -1.24 11.13 -7.54
C ILE A 95 -1.36 12.12 -8.71
N VAL A 96 -0.98 11.72 -9.92
CA VAL A 96 -1.04 12.60 -11.10
C VAL A 96 -2.48 12.99 -11.41
N GLN A 97 -3.44 12.07 -11.22
CA GLN A 97 -4.85 12.35 -11.41
C GLN A 97 -5.38 13.36 -10.38
N ILE A 98 -4.94 13.33 -9.12
CA ILE A 98 -5.32 14.33 -8.10
C ILE A 98 -4.70 15.70 -8.39
N LEU A 99 -3.45 15.73 -8.87
CA LEU A 99 -2.74 16.97 -9.18
C LEU A 99 -3.32 17.67 -10.42
N ILE A 100 -3.41 16.94 -11.54
CA ILE A 100 -3.70 17.50 -12.85
C ILE A 100 -5.20 17.37 -13.22
N GLY A 101 -5.88 16.34 -12.71
CA GLY A 101 -7.29 16.08 -13.05
C GLY A 101 -7.50 15.50 -14.45
N ASN A 102 -6.45 15.11 -15.17
CA ASN A 102 -6.55 14.68 -16.57
C ASN A 102 -6.02 13.25 -16.80
N ARG A 103 -6.93 12.36 -17.21
CA ARG A 103 -6.64 10.95 -17.54
C ARG A 103 -5.57 10.79 -18.62
N LYS A 104 -5.52 11.72 -19.59
CA LYS A 104 -4.57 11.65 -20.71
C LYS A 104 -3.12 11.82 -20.26
N ILE A 105 -2.88 12.40 -19.09
CA ILE A 105 -1.54 12.63 -18.53
C ILE A 105 -1.22 11.60 -17.43
N SER A 106 -2.22 11.22 -16.61
CA SER A 106 -2.01 10.21 -15.56
C SER A 106 -1.75 8.80 -16.10
N LEU A 107 -2.36 8.42 -17.23
CA LEU A 107 -2.17 7.12 -17.85
C LEU A 107 -0.73 6.88 -18.38
N PRO A 108 -0.12 7.78 -19.18
CA PRO A 108 1.26 7.59 -19.61
C PRO A 108 2.27 7.65 -18.45
N ALA A 109 2.01 8.45 -17.40
CA ALA A 109 2.84 8.45 -16.19
C ALA A 109 2.80 7.07 -15.49
N SER A 110 1.61 6.52 -15.31
CA SER A 110 1.41 5.19 -14.74
C SER A 110 2.09 4.09 -15.56
N LEU A 111 1.99 4.15 -16.90
CA LEU A 111 2.66 3.22 -17.80
C LEU A 111 4.20 3.30 -17.68
N ALA A 112 4.76 4.51 -17.52
CA ALA A 112 6.20 4.66 -17.31
C ALA A 112 6.68 3.97 -16.03
N PHE A 113 5.94 4.13 -14.92
CA PHE A 113 6.23 3.43 -13.67
C PHE A 113 6.02 1.92 -13.76
N MET A 114 5.01 1.47 -14.51
CA MET A 114 4.82 0.05 -14.80
C MET A 114 6.03 -0.55 -15.54
N MET A 115 6.58 0.15 -16.53
CA MET A 115 7.78 -0.29 -17.24
C MET A 115 8.99 -0.40 -16.31
N ILE A 116 9.17 0.55 -15.39
CA ILE A 116 10.22 0.47 -14.36
C ILE A 116 10.01 -0.77 -13.48
N GLY A 117 8.78 -1.03 -13.03
CA GLY A 117 8.43 -2.23 -12.27
C GLY A 117 8.72 -3.53 -13.02
N LEU A 118 8.40 -3.58 -14.32
CA LEU A 118 8.70 -4.74 -15.17
C LEU A 118 10.20 -4.97 -15.34
N ILE A 119 10.98 -3.90 -15.52
CA ILE A 119 12.45 -3.99 -15.57
C ILE A 119 12.97 -4.54 -14.23
N TYR A 120 12.44 -4.06 -13.10
CA TYR A 120 12.82 -4.55 -11.78
C TYR A 120 12.53 -6.05 -11.64
N ILE A 121 11.35 -6.52 -12.08
CA ILE A 121 10.98 -7.94 -12.06
C ILE A 121 11.96 -8.78 -12.90
N ILE A 122 12.31 -8.34 -14.10
CA ILE A 122 13.27 -9.05 -14.96
C ILE A 122 14.63 -9.18 -14.24
N LEU A 123 15.10 -8.10 -13.61
CA LEU A 123 16.35 -8.11 -12.86
C LEU A 123 16.26 -8.98 -11.60
N LEU A 124 15.10 -9.01 -10.93
CA LEU A 124 14.86 -9.83 -9.75
C LEU A 124 15.04 -11.32 -10.10
N PHE A 125 14.43 -11.78 -11.20
CA PHE A 125 14.60 -13.17 -11.66
C PHE A 125 16.01 -13.47 -12.20
N ARG A 126 16.75 -12.45 -12.64
CA ARG A 126 18.12 -12.62 -13.16
C ARG A 126 19.18 -12.71 -12.06
N TYR A 127 19.09 -11.85 -11.05
CA TYR A 127 20.09 -11.76 -9.97
C TYR A 127 19.70 -12.54 -8.72
N GLY A 128 18.40 -12.84 -8.55
CA GLY A 128 17.87 -13.65 -7.47
C GLY A 128 17.85 -12.95 -6.11
N VAL A 129 17.28 -13.67 -5.15
CA VAL A 129 17.27 -13.33 -3.72
C VAL A 129 17.93 -14.48 -2.97
N GLU A 130 18.96 -14.18 -2.18
CA GLU A 130 19.64 -15.16 -1.32
C GLU A 130 18.83 -15.30 -0.03
N VAL A 131 18.34 -16.51 0.26
CA VAL A 131 17.60 -16.77 1.50
C VAL A 131 18.57 -17.26 2.56
N SER A 132 18.47 -16.72 3.77
CA SER A 132 19.28 -17.11 4.92
C SER A 132 18.49 -17.99 5.88
N ASP A 133 19.21 -18.65 6.79
CA ASP A 133 18.59 -19.48 7.81
C ASP A 133 17.62 -18.69 8.70
N PRO A 134 16.53 -19.33 9.17
CA PRO A 134 15.53 -18.69 10.01
C PRO A 134 16.15 -18.19 11.34
N GLY A 135 15.94 -16.91 11.63
CA GLY A 135 16.20 -16.30 12.93
C GLY A 135 15.10 -16.64 13.94
N TYR A 136 15.10 -15.94 15.08
CA TYR A 136 14.08 -16.16 16.10
C TYR A 136 12.77 -15.43 15.74
N TRP A 137 12.86 -14.25 15.12
CA TRP A 137 11.72 -13.39 14.81
C TRP A 137 11.44 -13.26 13.31
N SER A 138 12.43 -13.50 12.45
CA SER A 138 12.32 -13.36 11.00
C SER A 138 13.11 -14.42 10.25
N VAL A 139 12.80 -14.60 8.97
CA VAL A 139 13.60 -15.39 8.04
C VAL A 139 14.30 -14.44 7.08
N ASN A 140 15.58 -14.20 7.35
CA ASN A 140 16.35 -13.19 6.64
C ASN A 140 16.52 -13.55 5.17
N PHE A 141 16.46 -12.54 4.32
CA PHE A 141 16.82 -12.66 2.92
C PHE A 141 17.71 -11.49 2.53
N ARG A 142 18.56 -11.70 1.53
CA ARG A 142 19.49 -10.71 1.02
C ARG A 142 19.29 -10.55 -0.48
N MET A 143 19.01 -9.33 -0.89
CA MET A 143 18.95 -8.98 -2.29
C MET A 143 20.33 -8.58 -2.82
N HIS A 144 20.55 -8.82 -4.10
CA HIS A 144 21.70 -8.29 -4.81
C HIS A 144 21.71 -6.74 -4.76
N HIS A 145 22.89 -6.14 -4.60
CA HIS A 145 23.05 -4.69 -4.39
C HIS A 145 22.37 -3.83 -5.47
N LEU A 146 22.39 -4.29 -6.73
CA LEU A 146 21.76 -3.59 -7.85
C LEU A 146 20.22 -3.54 -7.72
N LEU A 147 19.59 -4.60 -7.18
CA LEU A 147 18.16 -4.64 -6.92
C LEU A 147 17.78 -3.65 -5.82
N VAL A 148 18.56 -3.60 -4.75
CA VAL A 148 18.36 -2.63 -3.66
C VAL A 148 18.49 -1.20 -4.19
N LEU A 149 19.52 -0.93 -5.01
CA LEU A 149 19.72 0.39 -5.60
C LEU A 149 18.55 0.79 -6.52
N MET A 150 18.11 -0.12 -7.39
CA MET A 150 16.95 0.13 -8.25
C MET A 150 15.67 0.34 -7.43
N PHE A 151 15.47 -0.43 -6.36
CA PHE A 151 14.35 -0.26 -5.46
C PHE A 151 14.34 1.14 -4.82
N VAL A 152 15.47 1.57 -4.27
CA VAL A 152 15.59 2.88 -3.62
C VAL A 152 15.39 4.02 -4.62
N TYR A 153 16.11 4.01 -5.74
CA TYR A 153 16.14 5.14 -6.66
C TYR A 153 15.00 5.18 -7.68
N ALA A 154 14.52 4.03 -8.14
CA ALA A 154 13.52 3.98 -9.21
C ALA A 154 12.09 3.76 -8.70
N ILE A 155 11.92 3.19 -7.50
CA ILE A 155 10.61 2.85 -6.93
C ILE A 155 10.32 3.75 -5.72
N TYR A 156 11.18 3.74 -4.71
CA TYR A 156 10.93 4.41 -3.43
C TYR A 156 11.03 5.94 -3.49
N ILE A 157 12.16 6.49 -3.94
CA ILE A 157 12.37 7.95 -4.00
C ILE A 157 11.27 8.64 -4.82
N PRO A 158 10.89 8.16 -6.02
CA PRO A 158 9.80 8.76 -6.77
C PRO A 158 8.46 8.68 -6.03
N ALA A 159 8.12 7.54 -5.41
CA ALA A 159 6.88 7.39 -4.64
C ALA A 159 6.79 8.40 -3.49
N VAL A 160 7.86 8.53 -2.69
CA VAL A 160 7.93 9.47 -1.58
C VAL A 160 7.90 10.91 -2.07
N ALA A 161 8.64 11.25 -3.13
CA ALA A 161 8.60 12.58 -3.72
C ALA A 161 7.19 12.97 -4.19
N MET A 162 6.46 12.04 -4.79
CA MET A 162 5.07 12.25 -5.20
C MET A 162 4.14 12.47 -4.00
N ILE A 163 4.28 11.69 -2.93
CA ILE A 163 3.51 11.84 -1.69
C ILE A 163 3.79 13.21 -1.05
N MET A 164 5.08 13.55 -0.91
CA MET A 164 5.53 14.82 -0.32
C MET A 164 5.10 16.04 -1.13
N ALA A 165 5.05 15.93 -2.46
CA ALA A 165 4.54 16.99 -3.32
C ALA A 165 3.02 17.22 -3.16
N LEU A 166 2.26 16.16 -2.84
CA LEU A 166 0.80 16.25 -2.71
C LEU A 166 0.36 16.97 -1.43
N ILE A 167 1.08 16.78 -0.33
CA ILE A 167 0.75 17.35 0.99
C ILE A 167 0.57 18.88 0.95
N PRO A 168 1.55 19.69 0.47
CA PRO A 168 1.39 21.15 0.41
C PRO A 168 0.33 21.55 -0.63
N PHE A 169 0.20 20.81 -1.73
CA PHE A 169 -0.80 21.10 -2.76
C PHE A 169 -2.23 21.01 -2.23
N ILE A 170 -2.52 19.98 -1.42
CA ILE A 170 -3.82 19.80 -0.76
C ILE A 170 -4.00 20.79 0.39
N ALA A 171 -2.92 21.15 1.09
CA ALA A 171 -2.96 22.18 2.12
C ALA A 171 -3.44 23.53 1.56
N LEU A 172 -3.01 23.88 0.34
CA LEU A 172 -3.30 25.14 -0.35
C LEU A 172 -4.63 25.16 -1.11
N LYS A 173 -5.13 24.00 -1.55
CA LYS A 173 -6.40 23.92 -2.29
C LYS A 173 -7.60 24.16 -1.36
N MET A 174 -8.54 25.02 -1.77
CA MET A 174 -9.84 25.16 -1.10
C MET A 174 -10.72 23.96 -1.45
N ILE A 175 -10.73 22.96 -0.56
CA ILE A 175 -11.50 21.72 -0.64
C ILE A 175 -12.26 21.57 0.69
N PRO A 176 -13.46 20.95 0.70
CA PRO A 176 -14.16 20.58 1.93
C PRO A 176 -13.25 19.91 2.96
N ALA A 177 -13.41 20.24 4.24
CA ALA A 177 -12.57 19.71 5.32
C ALA A 177 -12.54 18.17 5.37
N LEU A 178 -13.67 17.52 5.11
CA LEU A 178 -13.78 16.05 5.09
C LEU A 178 -12.95 15.41 3.95
N THR A 179 -12.98 15.98 2.75
CA THR A 179 -12.18 15.49 1.63
C THR A 179 -10.70 15.76 1.86
N LYS A 180 -10.36 16.92 2.44
CA LYS A 180 -8.99 17.25 2.85
C LYS A 180 -8.46 16.24 3.88
N TYR A 181 -9.27 15.87 4.87
CA TYR A 181 -8.96 14.83 5.84
C TYR A 181 -8.71 13.47 5.16
N LYS A 182 -9.65 13.02 4.30
CA LYS A 182 -9.54 11.72 3.61
C LYS A 182 -8.23 11.59 2.83
N ILE A 183 -7.86 12.64 2.08
CA ILE A 183 -6.64 12.62 1.28
C ILE A 183 -5.39 12.73 2.17
N ALA A 184 -5.39 13.62 3.17
CA ALA A 184 -4.24 13.79 4.08
C ALA A 184 -3.92 12.50 4.86
N MET A 185 -4.95 11.85 5.42
CA MET A 185 -4.78 10.57 6.12
C MET A 185 -4.31 9.46 5.20
N SER A 186 -4.83 9.41 3.97
CA SER A 186 -4.35 8.45 2.96
C SER A 186 -2.87 8.66 2.62
N LEU A 187 -2.42 9.92 2.50
CA LEU A 187 -1.01 10.23 2.25
C LEU A 187 -0.09 9.90 3.43
N ILE A 188 -0.53 10.18 4.65
CA ILE A 188 0.20 9.83 5.87
C ILE A 188 0.37 8.31 5.94
N SER A 189 -0.72 7.56 5.72
CA SER A 189 -0.68 6.10 5.64
C SER A 189 0.31 5.61 4.58
N LEU A 190 0.22 6.13 3.35
CA LEU A 190 1.13 5.77 2.26
C LEU A 190 2.60 6.04 2.64
N SER A 191 2.89 7.17 3.30
CA SER A 191 4.23 7.51 3.76
C SER A 191 4.76 6.53 4.82
N ILE A 192 3.91 6.13 5.78
CA ILE A 192 4.26 5.14 6.80
C ILE A 192 4.55 3.80 6.11
N VAL A 193 3.62 3.31 5.29
CA VAL A 193 3.74 2.02 4.60
C VAL A 193 5.01 1.97 3.74
N TYR A 194 5.24 2.95 2.87
CA TYR A 194 6.45 2.97 2.04
C TYR A 194 7.72 3.07 2.88
N GLY A 195 7.75 3.98 3.87
CA GLY A 195 8.92 4.21 4.70
C GLY A 195 9.36 2.96 5.45
N PHE A 196 8.42 2.28 6.11
CA PHE A 196 8.71 1.05 6.82
C PHE A 196 8.95 -0.14 5.88
N THR A 197 8.34 -0.19 4.69
CA THR A 197 8.66 -1.24 3.70
C THR A 197 10.11 -1.12 3.22
N LEU A 198 10.61 0.11 3.03
CA LEU A 198 12.02 0.32 2.71
C LEU A 198 12.91 -0.20 3.85
N LEU A 199 12.60 0.16 5.10
CA LEU A 199 13.37 -0.31 6.26
C LEU A 199 13.34 -1.84 6.39
N ALA A 200 12.19 -2.47 6.12
CA ALA A 200 12.05 -3.91 6.06
C ALA A 200 12.94 -4.53 4.98
N ILE A 201 13.02 -3.95 3.79
CA ILE A 201 13.89 -4.44 2.70
C ILE A 201 15.37 -4.23 3.02
N LEU A 202 15.74 -3.14 3.69
CA LEU A 202 17.13 -2.85 4.07
C LEU A 202 17.67 -3.75 5.19
N HIS A 203 16.82 -4.57 5.85
CA HIS A 203 17.22 -5.61 6.81
C HIS A 203 18.20 -5.12 7.88
N LEU A 204 17.73 -4.22 8.75
CA LEU A 204 18.55 -3.65 9.83
C LEU A 204 18.74 -4.60 11.03
N GLY A 205 17.92 -5.65 11.17
CA GLY A 205 18.00 -6.66 12.24
C GLY A 205 16.84 -7.68 12.24
N ASP A 206 16.95 -8.73 13.07
CA ASP A 206 15.97 -9.84 13.15
C ASP A 206 14.64 -9.41 13.80
N LEU A 207 14.68 -8.70 14.93
CA LEU A 207 13.50 -8.10 15.58
C LEU A 207 12.94 -6.92 14.75
N ASP A 208 13.82 -6.21 14.05
CA ASP A 208 13.47 -4.99 13.33
C ASP A 208 12.48 -5.29 12.20
N GLY A 209 12.61 -6.44 11.53
CA GLY A 209 11.65 -6.88 10.50
C GLY A 209 10.21 -6.95 11.02
N LEU A 210 10.00 -7.65 12.14
CA LEU A 210 8.69 -7.74 12.78
C LEU A 210 8.16 -6.35 13.18
N LEU A 211 9.01 -5.52 13.79
CA LEU A 211 8.61 -4.18 14.22
C LEU A 211 8.17 -3.31 13.04
N PHE A 212 8.90 -3.37 11.92
CA PHE A 212 8.55 -2.63 10.72
C PHE A 212 7.24 -3.12 10.12
N ASP A 213 6.98 -4.42 10.10
CA ASP A 213 5.70 -4.96 9.62
C ASP A 213 4.52 -4.62 10.53
N ILE A 214 4.74 -4.48 11.85
CA ILE A 214 3.72 -3.92 12.76
C ILE A 214 3.44 -2.45 12.43
N MET A 215 4.47 -1.65 12.15
CA MET A 215 4.28 -0.25 11.73
C MET A 215 3.54 -0.15 10.40
N ILE A 216 3.78 -1.09 9.49
CA ILE A 216 3.07 -1.19 8.21
C ILE A 216 1.61 -1.56 8.44
N LEU A 217 1.31 -2.50 9.34
CA LEU A 217 -0.06 -2.81 9.76
C LEU A 217 -0.77 -1.57 10.29
N ILE A 218 -0.14 -0.81 11.19
CA ILE A 218 -0.68 0.47 11.67
C ILE A 218 -0.94 1.41 10.49
N GLY A 219 0.03 1.53 9.56
CA GLY A 219 -0.13 2.31 8.33
C GLY A 219 -1.37 1.89 7.52
N THR A 220 -1.60 0.60 7.33
CA THR A 220 -2.77 0.08 6.59
C THR A 220 -4.09 0.37 7.32
N LEU A 221 -4.12 0.27 8.66
CA LEU A 221 -5.28 0.63 9.46
C LEU A 221 -5.58 2.13 9.39
N VAL A 222 -4.54 2.97 9.40
CA VAL A 222 -4.66 4.42 9.18
C VAL A 222 -5.24 4.72 7.79
N ALA A 223 -4.89 3.94 6.76
CA ALA A 223 -5.50 4.06 5.44
C ALA A 223 -7.00 3.81 5.48
N TYR A 224 -7.40 2.74 6.18
CA TYR A 224 -8.79 2.34 6.30
C TYR A 224 -9.62 3.42 7.00
N VAL A 225 -9.18 3.88 8.17
CA VAL A 225 -9.86 4.95 8.92
C VAL A 225 -9.83 6.27 8.15
N GLY A 226 -8.72 6.57 7.45
CA GLY A 226 -8.58 7.78 6.66
C GLY A 226 -9.57 7.84 5.49
N TYR A 227 -9.72 6.74 4.76
CA TYR A 227 -10.59 6.70 3.57
C TYR A 227 -12.07 6.43 3.92
N PHE A 228 -12.31 5.69 5.00
CA PHE A 228 -13.62 5.36 5.56
C PHE A 228 -13.71 5.87 7.01
N PRO A 229 -13.84 7.20 7.22
CA PRO A 229 -13.93 7.76 8.56
C PRO A 229 -15.19 7.27 9.30
N PRO A 230 -15.11 7.03 10.62
CA PRO A 230 -16.28 6.73 11.44
C PRO A 230 -17.27 7.90 11.46
N GLU A 231 -18.55 7.59 11.66
CA GLU A 231 -19.66 8.56 11.59
C GLU A 231 -19.46 9.79 12.49
N CYS A 232 -18.94 9.60 13.70
CA CYS A 232 -18.65 10.69 14.63
C CYS A 232 -17.66 11.73 14.04
N LEU A 233 -16.65 11.29 13.27
CA LEU A 233 -15.74 12.22 12.58
C LEU A 233 -16.43 12.92 11.40
N VAL A 234 -17.28 12.21 10.68
CA VAL A 234 -18.04 12.77 9.56
C VAL A 234 -18.98 13.88 10.05
N GLU A 235 -19.72 13.63 11.13
CA GLU A 235 -20.59 14.61 11.78
C GLU A 235 -19.80 15.84 12.25
N TRP A 236 -18.65 15.63 12.88
CA TRP A 236 -17.80 16.72 13.34
C TRP A 236 -17.34 17.64 12.20
N PHE A 237 -16.95 17.06 11.05
CA PHE A 237 -16.58 17.84 9.88
C PHE A 237 -17.79 18.54 9.23
N ARG A 238 -18.98 17.93 9.23
CA ARG A 238 -20.23 18.54 8.73
C ARG A 238 -20.63 19.76 9.54
N LEU A 239 -20.49 19.72 10.87
CA LEU A 239 -20.79 20.85 11.75
C LEU A 239 -19.86 22.06 11.53
N LYS A 240 -18.63 21.82 11.04
CA LYS A 240 -17.61 22.85 10.82
C LYS A 240 -17.76 23.57 9.47
N ASP A 241 -18.30 22.89 8.46
CA ASP A 241 -18.56 23.43 7.12
C ASP A 241 -20.05 23.30 6.74
N PRO A 242 -20.97 24.11 7.31
CA PRO A 242 -22.42 24.03 7.05
C PRO A 242 -22.83 24.49 5.63
N ALA A 243 -21.91 25.05 4.85
CA ALA A 243 -22.17 25.63 3.53
C ALA A 243 -22.19 24.61 2.37
N ILE A 244 -22.04 23.32 2.65
CA ILE A 244 -22.12 22.27 1.63
C ILE A 244 -23.51 21.62 1.75
N PRO A 245 -24.47 21.98 0.87
CA PRO A 245 -25.81 21.41 0.93
C PRO A 245 -25.76 19.91 0.64
N GLU A 246 -26.48 19.13 1.43
CA GLU A 246 -27.23 17.87 1.16
C GLU A 246 -26.90 16.97 -0.06
N PHE A 247 -25.69 16.99 -0.64
CA PHE A 247 -25.30 16.08 -1.74
C PHE A 247 -24.85 14.69 -1.26
N GLU A 248 -24.97 14.41 0.04
CA GLU A 248 -24.66 13.10 0.64
C GLU A 248 -25.88 12.50 1.37
N ASN A 249 -27.08 13.07 1.20
CA ASN A 249 -28.35 12.55 1.76
C ASN A 249 -29.17 11.72 0.74
N GLN A 250 -28.56 11.26 -0.36
CA GLN A 250 -29.23 10.40 -1.35
C GLN A 250 -28.57 9.04 -1.57
N GLN A 251 -27.70 8.61 -0.66
CA GLN A 251 -27.29 7.21 -0.57
C GLN A 251 -27.68 6.72 0.81
N ASP A 252 -28.89 6.18 0.85
CA ASP A 252 -29.37 5.23 1.86
C ASP A 252 -28.19 4.37 2.33
N TRP A 253 -27.72 4.65 3.54
CA TRP A 253 -27.30 3.56 4.38
C TRP A 253 -28.58 2.83 4.71
N GLY A 254 -28.93 1.86 3.85
CA GLY A 254 -29.84 0.79 4.19
C GLY A 254 -29.27 0.04 5.38
N CYS A 255 -29.46 0.61 6.56
CA CYS A 255 -29.75 -0.14 7.77
C CYS A 255 -31.24 -0.46 7.73
N ASP A 256 -31.66 -1.15 6.68
CA ASP A 256 -32.91 -1.88 6.62
C ASP A 256 -32.58 -3.23 5.98
N GLU A 257 -32.59 -4.24 6.85
CA GLU A 257 -32.68 -5.67 6.57
C GLU A 257 -31.41 -6.44 6.12
N LEU A 258 -31.00 -7.33 7.05
CA LEU A 258 -30.15 -8.54 6.95
C LEU A 258 -28.65 -8.40 7.29
#